data_AF-G9PCC6-F1
#
_entry.id   AF-G9PCC6-F1
#
_cell.length_a   1.000
_cell.length_b   1.000
_cell.length_c   1.000
_cell.angle_alpha   90.00
_cell.angle_beta   90.00
_cell.angle_gamma   90.00
#
_symmetry.space_group_name_H-M   'P 1'
#
loop_
_entity.id
_entity.type
_entity.pdbx_description
1 polymer ?
#
loop_
_entity_poly.entity_id
_entity_poly.type
_entity_poly.pdbx_seq_one_letter_code
_entity_poly.pdbx_strand_id
1 'polypeptide(L)' 'MAVAKGIVTVAQECNVRAVTQSPDSAAAKALAARGIDVVEADLTDTAALRAAFAGSYAVFAVTNFWRLFTDAQKEFSAD' A
#
# COMPACT_ATOMS: atom_id res chain seq x y z
N MET A 1 7.04 5.12 11.56
CA MET A 1 5.85 4.46 12.17
C MET A 1 4.86 5.51 12.70
N ALA A 2 4.15 6.25 11.83
CA ALA A 2 3.14 7.23 12.30
C ALA A 2 1.87 7.29 11.42
N VAL A 3 1.93 6.87 10.15
CA VAL A 3 0.78 6.90 9.23
C VAL A 3 -0.27 5.83 9.57
N ALA A 4 0.16 4.65 10.02
CA ALA A 4 -0.73 3.51 10.23
C ALA A 4 -1.59 3.58 11.51
N LYS A 5 -1.34 4.51 12.43
CA LYS A 5 -2.12 4.59 13.68
C LYS A 5 -3.36 5.48 13.53
N GLY A 6 -3.28 6.55 12.73
CA GLY A 6 -4.41 7.46 12.49
C GLY A 6 -5.49 6.89 11.57
N ILE A 7 -5.10 6.14 10.52
CA ILE A 7 -6.04 5.54 9.56
C ILE A 7 -6.98 4.52 10.22
N VAL A 8 -6.52 3.80 11.25
CA VAL A 8 -7.33 2.75 11.85
C VAL A 8 -8.37 3.27 12.85
N THR A 9 -8.23 4.50 13.36
CA THR A 9 -9.30 5.11 14.16
C THR A 9 -10.51 5.50 13.31
N VAL A 10 -10.30 5.84 12.03
CA VAL A 10 -11.37 6.17 11.06
C VAL A 10 -12.10 4.92 10.54
N ALA A 11 -11.51 3.73 10.70
CA ALA A 11 -12.08 2.47 10.21
C ALA A 11 -13.40 2.06 10.90
N GLN A 12 -13.75 2.68 12.03
CA GLN A 12 -15.04 2.43 12.69
C GLN A 12 -16.24 3.06 11.95
N GLU A 13 -16.00 4.01 11.04
CA GLU A 13 -17.03 4.67 10.23
C GLU A 13 -16.81 4.54 8.70
N CYS A 14 -15.64 4.05 8.26
CA CYS A 14 -15.28 3.94 6.84
C CYS A 14 -14.63 2.57 6.54
N ASN A 15 -14.94 1.97 5.38
CA ASN A 15 -14.23 0.78 4.93
C ASN A 15 -12.82 1.15 4.45
N VAL A 16 -11.79 0.64 5.10
CA VAL A 16 -10.38 0.95 4.80
C VAL A 16 -9.74 -0.18 4.00
N ARG A 17 -9.06 0.18 2.92
CA ARG A 17 -8.26 -0.73 2.09
C ARG A 17 -6.77 -0.36 2.16
N ALA A 18 -5.93 -1.32 2.51
CA ALA A 18 -4.48 -1.20 2.47
C ALA A 18 -3.93 -1.83 1.19
N VAL A 19 -3.11 -1.08 0.45
CA VAL A 19 -2.44 -1.55 -0.76
C VAL A 19 -0.99 -1.89 -0.42
N THR A 20 -0.54 -3.08 -0.78
CA THR A 20 0.82 -3.58 -0.52
C THR A 20 1.29 -4.47 -1.67
N GLN A 21 2.60 -4.65 -1.84
CA GLN A 21 3.16 -5.66 -2.74
C GLN A 21 3.29 -7.04 -2.07
N SER A 22 3.08 -7.10 -0.76
CA SER A 22 3.31 -8.31 0.04
C SER A 22 2.18 -8.50 1.05
N PRO A 23 1.02 -9.01 0.60
CA PRO A 23 -0.14 -9.23 1.47
C PRO A 23 0.14 -10.24 2.60
N ASP A 24 1.13 -11.12 2.41
CA ASP A 24 1.53 -12.13 3.41
C ASP A 24 2.51 -11.64 4.48
N SER A 25 2.98 -10.40 4.39
CA SER A 25 3.89 -9.84 5.38
C SER A 25 3.25 -9.75 6.77
N ALA A 26 4.06 -9.81 7.83
CA ALA A 26 3.57 -9.70 9.21
C ALA A 26 2.78 -8.40 9.45
N ALA A 27 3.20 -7.29 8.83
CA ALA A 27 2.51 -6.01 8.91
C ALA A 27 1.13 -6.05 8.20
N ALA A 28 1.05 -6.65 7.02
CA ALA A 28 -0.20 -6.81 6.28
C ALA A 28 -1.19 -7.71 7.05
N LYS A 29 -0.72 -8.84 7.58
CA LYS A 29 -1.53 -9.73 8.43
C LYS A 29 -2.04 -9.03 9.69
N ALA A 30 -1.23 -8.16 10.31
CA ALA A 30 -1.65 -7.36 11.46
C ALA A 30 -2.74 -6.32 11.10
N LEU A 31 -2.74 -5.78 9.87
CA LEU A 31 -3.81 -4.90 9.39
C LEU A 31 -5.09 -5.70 9.09
N ALA A 32 -4.97 -6.84 8.43
CA ALA A 32 -6.10 -7.73 8.15
C ALA A 32 -6.80 -8.19 9.43
N ALA A 33 -6.03 -8.53 10.47
CA ALA A 33 -6.57 -8.90 11.79
C ALA A 33 -7.37 -7.77 12.48
N ARG A 34 -7.24 -6.52 12.00
CA ARG A 34 -7.99 -5.34 12.47
C ARG A 34 -9.20 -5.02 11.59
N GLY A 35 -9.56 -5.88 10.64
CA GLY A 35 -10.69 -5.70 9.73
C GLY A 35 -10.41 -4.81 8.53
N ILE A 36 -9.13 -4.60 8.18
CA ILE A 36 -8.73 -3.81 7.00
C ILE A 36 -8.59 -4.74 5.80
N ASP A 37 -9.21 -4.38 4.67
CA ASP A 37 -9.03 -5.09 3.42
C ASP A 37 -7.60 -4.89 2.91
N VAL A 38 -6.85 -5.97 2.76
CA VAL A 38 -5.49 -5.91 2.19
C VAL A 38 -5.54 -6.37 0.75
N VAL A 39 -5.08 -5.53 -0.17
CA VAL A 39 -5.00 -5.84 -1.60
C VAL A 39 -3.56 -5.73 -2.09
N GLU A 40 -3.25 -6.56 -3.08
CA GLU A 40 -1.96 -6.54 -3.73
C GLU A 40 -1.93 -5.53 -4.88
N ALA A 41 -0.98 -4.60 -4.89
CA ALA A 41 -0.61 -3.82 -6.07
C ALA A 41 0.78 -3.21 -5.93
N ASP A 42 1.45 -3.02 -7.07
CA ASP A 42 2.69 -2.26 -7.18
C ASP A 42 2.40 -0.82 -7.65
N LEU A 43 3.19 0.16 -7.17
CA LEU A 43 3.04 1.56 -7.59
C LEU A 43 3.44 1.80 -9.05
N THR A 44 4.16 0.87 -9.66
CA THR A 44 4.59 0.89 -11.07
C THR A 44 3.56 0.24 -12.00
N ASP A 45 2.62 -0.55 -11.47
CA ASP A 45 1.57 -1.20 -12.26
C ASP A 45 0.28 -0.37 -12.22
N THR A 46 0.08 0.43 -13.27
CA THR A 46 -1.10 1.29 -13.41
C THR A 46 -2.41 0.49 -13.47
N ALA A 47 -2.41 -0.71 -14.05
CA ALA A 47 -3.61 -1.53 -14.14
C ALA A 47 -4.00 -2.10 -12.78
N ALA A 48 -3.02 -2.62 -12.03
CA ALA A 48 -3.23 -3.09 -10.67
C ALA A 48 -3.70 -1.96 -9.73
N LEU A 49 -3.12 -0.76 -9.85
CA LEU A 49 -3.57 0.40 -9.06
C LEU A 49 -5.01 0.80 -9.37
N ARG A 50 -5.41 0.79 -10.65
CA ARG A 50 -6.81 1.07 -11.04
C ARG A 50 -7.77 0.08 -10.39
N ALA A 51 -7.43 -1.21 -10.40
CA ALA A 51 -8.22 -2.24 -9.73
C ALA A 51 -8.24 -2.01 -8.20
N ALA A 52 -7.09 -1.69 -7.60
CA ALA A 52 -6.96 -1.45 -6.17
C ALA A 52 -7.76 -0.23 -5.68
N PHE A 53 -7.93 0.80 -6.51
CA PHE A 53 -8.67 2.02 -6.17
C PHE A 53 -10.16 1.98 -6.53
N ALA A 54 -10.62 0.93 -7.21
CA ALA A 54 -12.01 0.83 -7.65
C ALA A 54 -12.97 0.88 -6.44
N GLY A 55 -13.94 1.79 -6.50
CA GLY A 55 -14.95 2.02 -5.46
C GLY A 55 -14.48 2.86 -4.26
N SER A 56 -13.23 3.34 -4.24
CA SER A 56 -12.74 4.21 -3.16
C SER A 56 -13.26 5.63 -3.30
N TYR A 57 -13.75 6.21 -2.19
CA TYR A 57 -14.15 7.62 -2.13
C TYR A 57 -12.93 8.57 -2.15
N ALA A 58 -11.87 8.19 -1.45
CA ALA A 58 -10.63 8.94 -1.37
C ALA A 58 -9.44 7.98 -1.31
N VAL A 59 -8.27 8.45 -1.76
CA VAL A 59 -7.01 7.69 -1.72
C VAL A 59 -5.97 8.51 -0.96
N PHE A 60 -5.35 7.89 0.05
CA PHE A 60 -4.18 8.43 0.71
C PHE A 60 -2.91 7.80 0.12
N ALA A 61 -2.24 8.53 -0.78
CA ALA A 61 -1.07 8.04 -1.50
C ALA A 61 0.23 8.60 -0.92
N VAL A 62 1.14 7.71 -0.50
CA VAL A 62 2.49 8.06 -0.06
C VAL A 62 3.48 7.23 -0.84
N THR A 63 4.34 7.90 -1.60
CA THR A 63 5.44 7.29 -2.34
C THR A 63 6.71 7.31 -1.50
N ASN A 64 7.42 6.18 -1.41
CA ASN A 64 8.72 6.13 -0.77
C ASN A 64 9.82 6.52 -1.78
N PHE A 65 10.18 7.80 -1.77
CA PHE A 65 11.20 8.38 -2.66
C PHE A 65 12.53 7.61 -2.65
N TRP A 66 12.98 7.15 -1.49
CA TRP A 66 14.26 6.45 -1.34
C TRP A 66 14.26 5.07 -1.99
N ARG A 67 13.10 4.41 -2.03
CA ARG A 67 12.96 3.10 -2.66
C ARG A 67 13.14 3.18 -4.17
N LEU A 68 12.58 4.23 -4.79
CA LEU A 68 12.72 4.49 -6.23
C LEU A 68 14.19 4.70 -6.62
N PHE A 69 14.98 5.36 -5.78
CA PHE A 69 16.41 5.55 -6.03
C PHE A 69 17.22 4.25 -5.98
N THR A 70 16.99 3.41 -4.97
CA THR A 70 17.71 2.14 -4.85
C THR A 70 17.38 1.15 -5.95
N ASP A 71 16.13 1.12 -6.43
CA ASP A 71 15.73 0.22 -7.52
C ASP A 71 16.27 0.72 -8.86
N ALA A 72 16.25 2.03 -9.12
CA ALA A 72 16.89 2.63 -10.31
C ALA A 72 18.41 2.40 -10.35
N GLN A 73 19.10 2.42 -9.21
CA GLN A 73 20.53 2.10 -9.14
C GLN A 73 20.82 0.63 -9.45
N LYS A 74 19.98 -0.31 -8.98
CA LYS A 74 20.14 -1.74 -9.31
C LYS A 74 19.97 -2.01 -10.80
N GLU A 75 19.02 -1.33 -11.43
CA GLU A 75 18.75 -1.44 -12.87
C GLU A 75 19.93 -0.91 -13.72
N PHE A 76 20.59 0.17 -13.27
CA PHE A 76 21.81 0.70 -13.90
C PHE A 76 23.09 -0.12 -13.63
N SER A 77 23.09 -0.98 -12.61
CA SER A 77 24.26 -1.77 -12.21
C SER A 77 24.22 -3.21 -12.75
N ALA A 78 23.23 -3.53 -13.60
CA ALA A 78 23.03 -4.86 -14.17
C ALA A 78 23.74 -5.07 -15.52
N ASP A 79 24.57 -4.12 -15.96
CA ASP A 79 25.42 -4.20 -17.17
C ASP A 79 26.91 -4.38 -16.83
#